data_AF-A0A938RZB0-F1
#
_entry.id   AF-A0A938RZB0-F1
#
_cell.length_a   1.000
_cell.length_b   1.000
_cell.length_c   1.000
_cell.angle_alpha   90.00
_cell.angle_beta   90.00
_cell.angle_gamma   90.00
#
_symmetry.space_group_name_H-M   'P 1'
#
loop_
_entity.id
_entity.type
_entity.pdbx_description
1 polymer ?
#
loop_
_entity_poly.entity_id
_entity_poly.type
_entity_poly.pdbx_seq_one_letter_code
_entity_poly.pdbx_strand_id
1 'polypeptide(L)' 'MVEARSREAWAHTSAVLALVANVNRDPKKHGPFKPSDFDPHKRNEKDLVIPRCDIEVLKQVFIDGKGGSP' A
#
# COMPACT_ATOMS: atom_id res chain seq x y z
N MET A 1 -11.84 -20.43 6.16
CA MET A 1 -12.61 -19.69 7.20
C MET A 1 -11.84 -18.51 7.79
N VAL A 2 -10.56 -18.66 8.19
CA VAL A 2 -9.77 -17.56 8.78
C VAL A 2 -9.63 -16.35 7.86
N GLU A 3 -9.42 -16.57 6.55
CA GLU A 3 -9.33 -15.47 5.57
C GLU A 3 -10.65 -14.70 5.41
N ALA A 4 -11.79 -15.39 5.42
CA ALA A 4 -13.11 -14.76 5.30
C ALA A 4 -13.37 -13.83 6.50
N ARG A 5 -13.07 -14.30 7.72
CA ARG A 5 -13.17 -13.49 8.94
C ARG A 5 -12.24 -12.28 8.92
N SER A 6 -11.01 -12.46 8.42
CA SER A 6 -10.07 -11.35 8.25
C SER A 6 -10.61 -10.31 7.27
N ARG A 7 -11.13 -10.73 6.11
CA ARG A 7 -11.72 -9.84 5.11
C ARG A 7 -12.92 -9.06 5.64
N GLU A 8 -13.80 -9.70 6.39
CA GLU A 8 -14.96 -9.03 7.02
C GLU A 8 -14.51 -7.98 8.05
N ALA A 9 -13.58 -8.34 8.94
CA ALA A 9 -13.05 -7.42 9.95
C ALA A 9 -12.36 -6.20 9.31
N TRP A 10 -11.61 -6.43 8.22
CA TRP A 10 -10.96 -5.36 7.46
C TRP A 10 -11.93 -4.52 6.65
N ALA A 11 -13.03 -5.09 6.15
CA ALA A 11 -14.09 -4.32 5.48
C ALA A 11 -14.73 -3.29 6.44
N HIS A 12 -15.00 -3.68 7.69
CA HIS A 12 -15.49 -2.76 8.71
C HIS A 12 -14.43 -1.73 9.10
N THR A 13 -13.21 -2.19 9.43
CA THR A 13 -12.11 -1.33 9.90
C THR A 13 -11.75 -0.25 8.87
N SER A 14 -11.64 -0.64 7.59
CA SER A 14 -11.30 0.29 6.51
C SER A 14 -12.38 1.36 6.29
N ALA A 15 -13.66 1.03 6.46
CA ALA A 15 -14.74 2.01 6.37
C ALA A 15 -14.65 3.07 7.48
N VAL A 16 -14.36 2.65 8.71
CA VAL A 16 -14.18 3.56 9.86
C VAL A 16 -12.96 4.46 9.65
N LEU A 17 -11.83 3.91 9.21
CA LEU A 17 -10.63 4.70 8.92
C LEU A 17 -10.86 5.72 7.82
N ALA A 18 -11.54 5.33 6.73
CA ALA A 18 -11.88 6.25 5.66
C ALA A 18 -12.80 7.39 6.13
N LEU A 19 -13.77 7.10 7.00
CA LEU A 19 -14.62 8.12 7.60
C LEU A 19 -13.80 9.11 8.43
N VAL A 20 -12.97 8.61 9.36
CA VAL A 20 -12.14 9.46 10.23
C VAL A 20 -11.17 10.31 9.40
N ALA A 21 -10.50 9.72 8.41
CA ALA A 21 -9.59 10.44 7.52
C ALA A 21 -10.32 11.54 6.74
N ASN A 22 -11.51 11.25 6.20
CA ASN A 22 -12.29 12.23 5.45
C ASN A 22 -12.86 13.35 6.32
N VAL A 23 -13.19 13.09 7.59
CA VAL A 23 -13.63 14.12 8.54
C VAL A 23 -12.50 15.12 8.80
N ASN A 24 -11.26 14.64 8.87
CA ASN A 24 -10.09 15.46 9.21
C ASN A 24 -9.34 16.01 7.98
N ARG A 25 -9.74 15.65 6.75
CA ARG A 25 -9.03 16.09 5.54
C ARG A 25 -9.39 17.53 5.15
N ASP A 26 -8.42 18.24 4.58
CA ASP A 26 -8.68 19.49 3.87
C ASP A 26 -9.20 19.19 2.44
N PRO A 27 -10.45 19.54 2.11
CA PRO A 27 -11.03 19.22 0.81
C PRO A 27 -10.39 19.98 -0.37
N LYS A 28 -9.60 21.03 -0.11
CA LYS A 28 -8.92 21.81 -1.15
C LYS A 28 -7.56 21.22 -1.53
N LYS A 29 -6.94 20.43 -0.65
CA LYS A 29 -5.59 19.88 -0.85
C LYS A 29 -5.60 18.44 -1.35
N HIS A 30 -6.55 17.63 -0.90
CA HIS A 30 -6.60 16.21 -1.21
C HIS A 30 -8.00 15.77 -1.58
N GLY A 31 -8.10 14.81 -2.51
CA GLY A 31 -9.35 14.12 -2.83
C GLY A 31 -9.89 13.30 -1.64
N PRO A 32 -11.13 12.79 -1.72
CA PRO A 32 -11.70 11.94 -0.69
C PRO A 32 -10.98 10.59 -0.62
N PHE A 33 -10.68 10.14 0.60
CA PHE A 33 -10.14 8.81 0.87
C PHE A 33 -11.24 7.76 0.74
N LYS A 34 -10.90 6.59 0.18
CA LYS A 34 -11.79 5.45 0.03
C LYS A 34 -11.41 4.33 1.01
N PRO A 35 -12.35 3.45 1.40
CA PRO A 35 -12.01 2.29 2.23
C PRO A 35 -10.92 1.40 1.60
N SER A 36 -10.88 1.29 0.26
CA SER A 36 -9.84 0.53 -0.46
C SER A 36 -8.41 1.02 -0.21
N ASP A 37 -8.25 2.29 0.18
CA ASP A 37 -6.93 2.88 0.44
C ASP A 37 -6.34 2.35 1.76
N PHE A 38 -7.17 1.80 2.65
CA PHE A 38 -6.78 1.28 3.96
C PHE A 38 -6.93 -0.25 4.09
N ASP A 39 -7.66 -0.92 3.19
CA ASP A 39 -7.93 -2.36 3.24
C ASP A 39 -6.80 -3.16 2.56
N PRO A 40 -6.02 -3.98 3.30
CA PRO A 40 -4.94 -4.79 2.72
C PRO A 40 -5.41 -5.76 1.65
N HIS A 41 -6.67 -6.22 1.72
CA HIS A 41 -7.25 -7.18 0.78
C HIS A 41 -7.73 -6.54 -0.52
N LYS A 42 -7.76 -5.20 -0.59
CA LYS A 42 -8.22 -4.42 -1.76
C LYS A 42 -7.14 -3.55 -2.39
N ARG A 43 -5.90 -3.66 -1.90
CA ARG A 43 -4.76 -2.91 -2.44
C ARG A 43 -4.58 -3.27 -3.91
N ASN A 44 -4.61 -2.28 -4.80
CA ASN A 44 -4.47 -2.55 -6.23
C ASN A 44 -3.03 -2.99 -6.51
N GLU A 45 -2.85 -4.00 -7.36
CA GLU A 45 -1.52 -4.44 -7.82
C GLU A 45 -0.72 -3.29 -8.46
N LYS A 46 -1.41 -2.28 -8.99
CA LYS A 46 -0.82 -1.06 -9.54
C LYS A 46 -0.18 -0.17 -8.48
N ASP A 47 -0.59 -0.25 -7.22
CA ASP A 47 0.01 0.48 -6.10
C ASP A 47 1.29 -0.22 -5.59
N LEU A 48 1.51 -1.46 -6.01
CA LEU A 48 2.77 -2.17 -5.86
C LEU A 48 3.60 -1.96 -7.13
N VAL A 49 3.91 -0.71 -7.45
CA VAL A 49 5.03 -0.42 -8.37
C VAL A 49 6.32 -0.74 -7.62
N ILE A 50 6.55 -2.03 -7.35
CA ILE A 50 7.88 -2.52 -7.06
C ILE A 50 8.58 -2.45 -8.41
N PRO A 51 9.63 -1.63 -8.57
CA PRO A 51 10.40 -1.66 -9.80
C PRO A 51 10.78 -3.11 -10.04
N ARG A 52 10.42 -3.69 -11.19
CA ARG A 52 10.90 -5.03 -11.56
C ARG A 52 12.40 -4.88 -11.79
N CYS A 53 13.17 -5.03 -10.73
CA CYS A 53 14.62 -5.09 -10.80
C CYS A 53 15.00 -6.52 -11.18
N ASP A 54 15.82 -6.64 -12.22
CA ASP A 54 16.42 -7.92 -12.55
C ASP A 54 17.32 -8.38 -11.41
N ILE A 55 17.40 -9.70 -11.22
CA ILE A 55 18.21 -10.33 -10.17
C ILE A 55 19.69 -9.93 -10.23
N GLU A 56 20.16 -9.42 -11.38
CA GLU A 56 21.49 -8.87 -11.56
C GLU A 56 21.76 -7.63 -10.68
N VAL A 57 20.74 -6.82 -10.38
CA VAL A 57 20.86 -5.68 -9.46
C VAL A 57 21.21 -6.16 -8.05
N LEU A 58 20.65 -7.29 -7.62
CA LEU A 58 20.99 -7.87 -6.32
C LEU A 58 22.45 -8.34 -6.29
N LYS A 59 22.98 -8.89 -7.40
CA LYS A 59 24.41 -9.22 -7.50
C LYS A 59 25.28 -7.96 -7.42
N GLN A 60 24.90 -6.89 -8.10
CA GLN A 60 25.66 -5.63 -8.09
C GLN A 60 25.75 -5.00 -6.69
N VAL A 61 24.67 -5.06 -5.91
CA VAL A 61 24.61 -4.51 -4.55
C VAL A 61 25.31 -5.41 -3.54
N PHE A 62 25.08 -6.73 -3.59
CA PHE A 62 25.53 -7.66 -2.56
C PHE A 62 26.87 -8.36 -2.86
N ILE A 63 27.29 -8.46 -4.13
CA ILE A 63 28.53 -9.13 -4.55
C ILE A 63 29.56 -8.11 -5.02
N ASP A 64 29.17 -7.24 -5.95
CA ASP A 64 30.13 -6.35 -6.62
C ASP A 64 30.38 -5.04 -5.85
N GLY A 65 29.54 -4.71 -4.85
CA GLY A 65 29.69 -3.55 -3.98
C GLY A 65 29.55 -2.19 -4.68
N LYS A 66 28.97 -2.15 -5.89
CA LYS A 66 28.86 -0.93 -6.72
C LYS A 66 27.54 -0.18 -6.61
N GLY A 67 26.72 -0.49 -5.59
CA GLY A 67 25.48 0.22 -5.29
C GLY A 67 25.72 1.54 -4.57
N GLY A 68 26.23 2.54 -5.28
CA GLY A 68 26.30 3.92 -4.81
C GLY A 68 24.97 4.66 -5.02
N SER A 69 24.59 5.46 -4.01
CA SER A 69 23.48 6.42 -3.94
C SER A 69 23.19 7.19 -5.25
N PRO A 70 21.94 7.67 -5.40
CA PRO A 70 21.57 8.96 -4.83
C PRO A 70 20.64 8.83 -3.62
#